data_AF-A0A5M6HW38-F1
#
_entry.id   AF-A0A5M6HW38-F1
#
_cell.length_a   1.000
_cell.length_b   1.000
_cell.length_c   1.000
_cell.angle_alpha   90.00
_cell.angle_beta   90.00
_cell.angle_gamma   90.00
#
_symmetry.space_group_name_H-M   'P 1'
#
loop_
_entity.id
_entity.type
_entity.pdbx_description
1 polymer ?
#
loop_
_entity_poly.entity_id
_entity_poly.type
_entity_poly.pdbx_seq_one_letter_code
_entity_poly.pdbx_strand_id
1 'polypeptide(L)'
;MTSFTDAYRAEAERLCATMTVADPARIDAAARRILKIKPMLLAASARTGVPWPWLGAVLERESSCRAGRHLHNGDPLTARTVHVPAGRLPAPAAPPFSFADSAFDALCVLKGLHRIADWSPARQAFEAERYNGFGYRRRGLRSPYLWAGSSLQQAGKYIADGAFDPNADDRQPGVMPLIQRVLALDGAGPLPSPALPAKADLEAGAARAAAQAQRTGAGAATAGAGAGGVETVRQAGDTASAEAVAGVDWMALGLTAAALALLVLALWLAWRSGWHRRAAAALGTAVAHAERWAAERARLPAPADAEGAWTQIAI
;
A
#
# COMPACT_ATOMS: atom_id res chain seq x y z
N MET A 1 -14.40 14.96 5.30
CA MET A 1 -13.21 14.13 5.60
C MET A 1 -12.68 14.58 6.94
N THR A 2 -12.39 13.66 7.86
CA THR A 2 -11.79 14.01 9.16
C THR A 2 -10.37 14.53 8.91
N SER A 3 -10.11 15.79 9.24
CA SER A 3 -8.78 16.40 9.20
C SER A 3 -8.06 16.22 10.54
N PHE A 4 -6.74 16.34 10.54
CA PHE A 4 -5.95 16.38 11.78
C PHE A 4 -6.12 17.78 12.41
N THR A 5 -7.15 17.93 13.22
CA THR A 5 -7.51 19.19 13.90
C THR A 5 -6.85 19.29 15.27
N ASP A 6 -6.83 20.49 15.85
CA ASP A 6 -6.34 20.70 17.22
C ASP A 6 -7.18 19.93 18.25
N ALA A 7 -8.49 19.80 18.00
CA ALA A 7 -9.38 18.99 18.84
C ALA A 7 -8.98 17.50 18.81
N TYR A 8 -8.70 16.94 17.63
CA TYR A 8 -8.18 15.58 17.51
C TYR A 8 -6.85 15.46 18.24
N ARG A 9 -5.94 16.41 17.99
CA ARG A 9 -4.60 16.42 18.58
C ARG A 9 -4.68 16.37 20.11
N ALA A 10 -5.39 17.32 20.71
CA ALA A 10 -5.52 17.41 22.16
C ALA A 10 -6.17 16.16 22.78
N GLU A 11 -7.19 15.58 22.11
CA GLU A 11 -7.77 14.31 22.55
C GLU A 11 -6.74 13.18 22.51
N ALA A 12 -6.08 13.00 21.37
CA ALA A 12 -5.12 11.91 21.16
C ALA A 12 -3.91 12.03 22.09
N GLU A 13 -3.41 13.24 22.36
CA GLU A 13 -2.31 13.48 23.31
C GLU A 13 -2.72 13.08 24.73
N ARG A 14 -3.90 13.52 25.20
CA ARG A 14 -4.40 13.10 26.52
C ARG A 14 -4.56 11.58 26.61
N LEU A 15 -5.10 10.94 25.59
CA LEU A 15 -5.26 9.49 25.56
C LEU A 15 -3.90 8.79 25.59
N CYS A 16 -2.95 9.19 24.74
CA CYS A 16 -1.60 8.62 24.76
C CYS A 16 -0.90 8.81 26.11
N ALA A 17 -1.08 9.96 26.75
CA ALA A 17 -0.46 10.26 28.04
C ALA A 17 -1.06 9.48 29.22
N THR A 18 -2.33 9.11 29.15
CA THR A 18 -3.05 8.39 30.22
C THR A 18 -3.18 6.88 29.98
N MET A 19 -2.84 6.43 28.78
CA MET A 19 -2.88 5.03 28.39
C MET A 19 -1.89 4.19 29.21
N THR A 20 -2.39 3.08 29.77
CA THR A 20 -1.56 2.03 30.36
C THR A 20 -1.83 0.72 29.63
N VAL A 21 -0.80 -0.15 29.54
CA VAL A 21 -0.96 -1.50 28.98
C VAL A 21 -1.72 -2.35 29.99
N ALA A 22 -2.91 -2.81 29.62
CA ALA A 22 -3.79 -3.58 30.51
C ALA A 22 -3.55 -5.10 30.41
N ASP A 23 -3.08 -5.58 29.25
CA ASP A 23 -2.75 -6.99 29.01
C ASP A 23 -1.29 -7.14 28.54
N PRO A 24 -0.32 -7.05 29.47
CA PRO A 24 1.09 -7.02 29.11
C PRO A 24 1.55 -8.31 28.44
N ALA A 25 1.04 -9.48 28.81
CA ALA A 25 1.46 -10.73 28.18
C ALA A 25 1.13 -10.77 26.68
N ARG A 26 -0.08 -10.37 26.31
CA ARG A 26 -0.51 -10.30 24.90
C ARG A 26 0.24 -9.23 24.12
N ILE A 27 0.39 -8.03 24.69
CA ILE A 27 1.11 -6.93 24.03
C ILE A 27 2.61 -7.28 23.89
N ASP A 28 3.23 -7.92 24.87
CA ASP A 28 4.63 -8.35 24.83
C ASP A 28 4.89 -9.36 23.73
N ALA A 29 3.99 -10.35 23.58
CA ALA A 29 4.12 -11.35 22.53
C ALA A 29 4.12 -10.70 21.15
N ALA A 30 3.26 -9.70 20.93
CA ALA A 30 3.18 -8.93 19.69
C ALA A 30 4.38 -8.00 19.50
N ALA A 31 4.78 -7.27 20.53
CA ALA A 31 5.96 -6.40 20.50
C ALA A 31 7.24 -7.18 20.17
N ARG A 32 7.40 -8.40 20.73
CA ARG A 32 8.53 -9.28 20.39
C ARG A 32 8.51 -9.76 18.94
N ARG A 33 7.34 -9.95 18.32
CA ARG A 33 7.25 -10.24 16.87
C ARG A 33 7.74 -9.05 16.04
N ILE A 34 7.34 -7.84 16.41
CA ILE A 34 7.80 -6.61 15.77
C ILE A 34 9.32 -6.49 15.87
N LEU A 35 9.89 -6.71 17.07
CA LEU A 35 11.34 -6.63 17.28
C LEU A 35 12.14 -7.66 16.46
N LYS A 36 11.60 -8.87 16.22
CA LYS A 36 12.24 -9.87 15.36
C LYS A 36 12.46 -9.40 13.93
N ILE A 37 11.60 -8.52 13.41
CA ILE A 37 11.70 -7.97 12.05
C ILE A 37 12.26 -6.53 12.03
N LYS A 38 12.75 -6.02 13.17
CA LYS A 38 13.26 -4.64 13.31
C LYS A 38 14.24 -4.24 12.19
N PRO A 39 15.21 -5.06 11.76
CA PRO A 39 16.10 -4.67 10.65
C PRO A 39 15.36 -4.33 9.35
N MET A 40 14.29 -5.07 9.02
CA MET A 40 13.46 -4.81 7.85
C MET A 40 12.62 -3.54 8.02
N LEU A 41 12.12 -3.29 9.23
CA LEU A 41 11.37 -2.09 9.56
C LEU A 41 12.25 -0.84 9.51
N LEU A 42 13.50 -0.93 9.96
CA LEU A 42 14.48 0.16 9.87
C LEU A 42 14.81 0.49 8.40
N ALA A 43 15.04 -0.52 7.55
CA ALA A 43 15.26 -0.31 6.12
C ALA A 43 14.04 0.35 5.44
N ALA A 44 12.83 -0.11 5.76
CA ALA A 44 11.60 0.52 5.29
C ALA A 44 11.44 1.96 5.83
N SER A 45 11.75 2.19 7.09
CA SER A 45 11.67 3.51 7.73
C SER A 45 12.61 4.51 7.05
N ALA A 46 13.87 4.12 6.84
CA ALA A 46 14.86 4.93 6.14
C ALA A 46 14.40 5.29 4.71
N ARG A 47 13.70 4.36 4.04
CA ARG A 47 13.22 4.58 2.68
C ARG A 47 11.95 5.42 2.58
N THR A 48 11.12 5.45 3.63
CA THR A 48 9.77 6.03 3.57
C THR A 48 9.60 7.29 4.40
N GLY A 49 10.47 7.51 5.39
CA GLY A 49 10.29 8.52 6.43
C GLY A 49 9.20 8.17 7.44
N VAL A 50 8.66 6.95 7.42
CA VAL A 50 7.66 6.49 8.40
C VAL A 50 8.39 5.84 9.59
N PRO A 51 8.10 6.21 10.85
CA PRO A 51 8.76 5.62 12.01
C PRO A 51 8.58 4.11 12.06
N TRP A 52 9.70 3.39 12.26
CA TRP A 52 9.70 1.94 12.32
C TRP A 52 8.75 1.34 13.40
N PRO A 53 8.53 1.96 14.59
CA PRO A 53 7.61 1.39 15.58
C PRO A 53 6.16 1.48 15.10
N TRP A 54 5.79 2.60 14.47
CA TRP A 54 4.47 2.79 13.88
C TRP A 54 4.23 1.77 12.76
N LEU A 55 5.21 1.61 11.86
CA LEU A 55 5.14 0.63 10.78
C LEU A 55 5.02 -0.81 11.33
N GLY A 56 5.80 -1.15 12.35
CA GLY A 56 5.73 -2.45 13.00
C GLY A 56 4.37 -2.73 13.64
N ALA A 57 3.80 -1.74 14.33
CA ALA A 57 2.49 -1.88 14.96
C ALA A 57 1.34 -2.04 13.94
N VAL A 58 1.38 -1.29 12.83
CA VAL A 58 0.43 -1.48 11.72
C VAL A 58 0.64 -2.84 11.05
N LEU A 59 1.88 -3.26 10.80
CA LEU A 59 2.13 -4.56 10.17
C LEU A 59 1.68 -5.73 11.06
N GLU A 60 1.82 -5.61 12.37
CA GLU A 60 1.30 -6.57 13.34
C GLU A 60 -0.23 -6.68 13.26
N ARG A 61 -0.93 -5.53 13.20
CA ARG A 61 -2.38 -5.42 13.02
C ARG A 61 -2.89 -6.03 11.71
N GLU A 62 -2.17 -5.81 10.62
CA GLU A 62 -2.61 -6.23 9.27
C GLU A 62 -2.20 -7.65 8.91
N SER A 63 -1.10 -8.15 9.49
CA SER A 63 -0.47 -9.38 8.97
C SER A 63 0.26 -10.23 10.01
N SER A 64 0.25 -9.84 11.29
CA SER A 64 1.06 -10.46 12.34
C SER A 64 2.57 -10.48 11.99
N CYS A 65 3.07 -9.34 11.50
CA CYS A 65 4.48 -9.16 11.12
C CYS A 65 4.99 -10.05 9.98
N ARG A 66 4.13 -10.43 9.03
CA ARG A 66 4.55 -11.20 7.83
C ARG A 66 5.28 -10.31 6.83
N ALA A 67 6.56 -10.05 7.09
CA ALA A 67 7.40 -9.18 6.28
C ALA A 67 7.91 -9.81 4.95
N GLY A 68 7.60 -11.09 4.69
CA GLY A 68 7.87 -11.76 3.41
C GLY A 68 6.79 -11.53 2.33
N ARG A 69 5.87 -10.61 2.57
CA ARG A 69 4.70 -10.32 1.73
C ARG A 69 4.59 -8.83 1.47
N HIS A 70 3.89 -8.47 0.39
CA HIS A 70 3.64 -7.07 0.08
C HIS A 70 2.78 -6.43 1.17
N LEU A 71 3.20 -5.23 1.60
CA LEU A 71 2.46 -4.42 2.58
C LEU A 71 1.07 -4.02 2.06
N HIS A 72 0.86 -4.03 0.75
CA HIS A 72 -0.37 -3.56 0.11
C HIS A 72 -1.56 -4.48 0.39
N ASN A 73 -1.34 -5.80 0.29
CA ASN A 73 -2.40 -6.79 0.18
C ASN A 73 -1.99 -8.22 0.63
N GLY A 74 -0.75 -8.44 1.07
CA GLY A 74 -0.27 -9.75 1.52
C GLY A 74 0.20 -10.73 0.44
N ASP A 75 0.29 -10.33 -0.83
CA ASP A 75 0.88 -11.18 -1.87
C ASP A 75 2.37 -11.49 -1.61
N PRO A 76 2.93 -12.62 -2.07
CA PRO A 76 4.35 -12.92 -1.90
C PRO A 76 5.25 -11.89 -2.60
N LEU A 77 6.39 -11.52 -1.98
CA LEU A 77 7.39 -10.61 -2.59
C LEU A 77 8.15 -11.22 -3.78
N THR A 78 7.84 -12.46 -4.17
CA THR A 78 8.45 -13.16 -5.32
C THR A 78 7.80 -12.80 -6.65
N ALA A 79 6.68 -12.07 -6.64
CA ALA A 79 5.97 -11.65 -7.84
C ALA A 79 5.29 -10.30 -7.60
N ARG A 80 4.75 -9.69 -8.65
CA ARG A 80 3.90 -8.49 -8.51
C ARG A 80 2.58 -8.89 -7.85
N THR A 81 1.92 -7.91 -7.24
CA THR A 81 0.61 -8.15 -6.65
C THR A 81 -0.42 -8.59 -7.69
N VAL A 82 -1.20 -9.61 -7.35
CA VAL A 82 -2.37 -10.07 -8.12
C VAL A 82 -3.66 -9.60 -7.45
N HIS A 83 -3.67 -9.55 -6.12
CA HIS A 83 -4.79 -8.99 -5.37
C HIS A 83 -4.77 -7.46 -5.43
N VAL A 84 -5.91 -6.82 -5.19
CA VAL A 84 -6.02 -5.36 -5.23
C VAL A 84 -5.19 -4.74 -4.09
N PRO A 85 -4.40 -3.69 -4.35
CA PRO A 85 -4.12 -3.10 -5.66
C PRO A 85 -3.19 -4.01 -6.49
N ALA A 86 -3.62 -4.36 -7.72
CA ALA A 86 -2.90 -5.29 -8.59
C ALA A 86 -1.77 -4.62 -9.38
N GLY A 87 -0.76 -5.41 -9.78
CA GLY A 87 0.36 -4.98 -10.63
C GLY A 87 1.39 -4.07 -9.94
N ARG A 88 1.44 -4.05 -8.61
CA ARG A 88 2.20 -3.07 -7.83
C ARG A 88 3.69 -3.40 -7.70
N LEU A 89 4.40 -2.45 -7.07
CA LEU A 89 5.83 -2.16 -7.07
C LEU A 89 6.39 -1.45 -8.29
N PRO A 90 7.27 -0.44 -8.10
CA PRO A 90 7.88 0.28 -9.19
C PRO A 90 8.84 -0.61 -9.99
N ALA A 91 8.71 -0.62 -11.32
CA ALA A 91 9.78 -1.05 -12.21
C ALA A 91 11.00 -0.10 -12.05
N PRO A 92 12.25 -0.57 -12.19
CA PRO A 92 12.69 -1.78 -12.90
C PRO A 92 13.08 -2.96 -12.00
N ALA A 93 12.63 -3.03 -10.75
CA ALA A 93 12.98 -4.18 -9.91
C ALA A 93 12.43 -5.49 -10.54
N ALA A 94 13.34 -6.39 -10.91
CA ALA A 94 13.00 -7.78 -11.15
C ALA A 94 12.83 -8.45 -9.78
N PRO A 95 11.86 -9.35 -9.61
CA PRO A 95 11.71 -10.09 -8.36
C PRO A 95 12.96 -10.94 -8.04
N PRO A 96 13.20 -11.29 -6.77
CA PRO A 96 12.35 -10.99 -5.60
C PRO A 96 12.50 -9.55 -5.11
N PHE A 97 11.40 -8.99 -4.60
CA PHE A 97 11.34 -7.62 -4.09
C PHE A 97 11.69 -7.55 -2.61
N SER A 98 12.27 -6.42 -2.17
CA SER A 98 12.47 -6.20 -0.73
C SER A 98 11.17 -5.73 -0.06
N PHE A 99 11.06 -5.99 1.25
CA PHE A 99 9.97 -5.42 2.05
C PHE A 99 9.99 -3.88 2.01
N ALA A 100 11.17 -3.25 1.95
CA ALA A 100 11.30 -1.79 1.87
C ALA A 100 10.74 -1.22 0.56
N ASP A 101 10.91 -1.91 -0.58
CA ASP A 101 10.25 -1.53 -1.85
C ASP A 101 8.73 -1.52 -1.69
N SER A 102 8.20 -2.56 -1.05
CA SER A 102 6.77 -2.70 -0.79
C SER A 102 6.24 -1.67 0.19
N ALA A 103 7.00 -1.37 1.24
CA ALA A 103 6.64 -0.32 2.17
C ALA A 103 6.59 1.06 1.49
N PHE A 104 7.56 1.36 0.62
CA PHE A 104 7.56 2.62 -0.12
C PHE A 104 6.35 2.77 -1.04
N ASP A 105 6.03 1.74 -1.83
CA ASP A 105 4.87 1.81 -2.73
C ASP A 105 3.54 1.93 -1.94
N ALA A 106 3.36 1.16 -0.87
CA ALA A 106 2.16 1.26 -0.04
C ALA A 106 2.05 2.61 0.70
N LEU A 107 3.09 2.99 1.44
CA LEU A 107 2.99 4.11 2.38
C LEU A 107 3.19 5.45 1.67
N CYS A 108 4.13 5.53 0.73
CA CYS A 108 4.48 6.79 0.09
C CYS A 108 3.60 7.03 -1.15
N VAL A 109 3.54 6.06 -2.07
CA VAL A 109 2.83 6.23 -3.35
C VAL A 109 1.32 6.17 -3.18
N LEU A 110 0.78 5.17 -2.47
CA LEU A 110 -0.67 5.02 -2.32
C LEU A 110 -1.27 5.88 -1.21
N LYS A 111 -0.58 6.01 -0.08
CA LYS A 111 -1.15 6.61 1.13
C LYS A 111 -0.62 8.02 1.44
N GLY A 112 0.51 8.41 0.85
CA GLY A 112 1.09 9.75 0.99
C GLY A 112 1.73 10.03 2.34
N LEU A 113 2.13 9.01 3.11
CA LEU A 113 2.69 9.18 4.47
C LEU A 113 4.06 9.87 4.47
N HIS A 114 4.80 9.86 3.35
CA HIS A 114 6.06 10.60 3.19
C HIS A 114 5.89 12.13 3.32
N ARG A 115 4.66 12.65 3.27
CA ARG A 115 4.35 14.08 3.39
C ARG A 115 4.23 14.55 4.84
N ILE A 116 4.43 13.66 5.79
CA ILE A 116 4.22 13.89 7.22
C ILE A 116 5.56 14.23 7.84
N ALA A 117 5.70 15.48 8.28
CA ALA A 117 6.93 15.95 8.92
C ALA A 117 6.98 15.63 10.41
N ASP A 118 5.86 15.76 11.12
CA ASP A 118 5.75 15.49 12.56
C ASP A 118 5.13 14.11 12.80
N TRP A 119 5.79 13.27 13.60
CA TRP A 119 5.30 11.97 14.05
C TRP A 119 5.04 11.94 15.56
N SER A 120 4.54 13.05 16.12
CA SER A 120 4.01 13.12 17.48
C SER A 120 3.04 11.97 17.79
N PRO A 121 2.85 11.60 19.08
CA PRO A 121 1.92 10.53 19.45
C PRO A 121 0.50 10.73 18.88
N ALA A 122 0.04 11.98 18.85
CA ALA A 122 -1.23 12.37 18.24
C ALA A 122 -1.26 12.06 16.74
N ARG A 123 -0.18 12.40 16.03
CA ARG A 123 -0.10 12.16 14.59
C ARG A 123 0.00 10.68 14.26
N GLN A 124 0.74 9.92 15.06
CA GLN A 124 0.79 8.46 14.97
C GLN A 124 -0.60 7.84 15.12
N ALA A 125 -1.37 8.26 16.13
CA ALA A 125 -2.75 7.81 16.32
C ALA A 125 -3.64 8.21 15.14
N PHE A 126 -3.54 9.46 14.65
CA PHE A 126 -4.33 9.93 13.51
C PHE A 126 -4.09 9.12 12.25
N GLU A 127 -2.83 8.88 11.89
CA GLU A 127 -2.53 8.13 10.66
C GLU A 127 -2.87 6.65 10.80
N ALA A 128 -2.73 6.06 11.99
CA ALA A 128 -3.18 4.69 12.23
C ALA A 128 -4.72 4.58 12.12
N GLU A 129 -5.45 5.56 12.65
CA GLU A 129 -6.90 5.59 12.53
C GLU A 129 -7.34 5.88 11.09
N ARG A 130 -6.63 6.73 10.36
CA ARG A 130 -6.85 6.96 8.93
C ARG A 130 -6.55 5.70 8.10
N TYR A 131 -5.54 4.92 8.50
CA TYR A 131 -5.16 3.68 7.84
C TYR A 131 -6.29 2.64 7.92
N ASN A 132 -6.89 2.47 9.11
CA ASN A 132 -8.01 1.56 9.35
C ASN A 132 -9.37 2.12 8.91
N GLY A 133 -9.62 3.39 9.21
CA GLY A 133 -10.88 4.11 8.98
C GLY A 133 -11.50 4.69 10.27
N PHE A 134 -12.10 5.89 10.13
CA PHE A 134 -12.72 6.67 11.23
C PHE A 134 -14.14 6.21 11.61
N GLY A 135 -14.49 4.94 11.40
CA GLY A 135 -15.85 4.42 11.61
C GLY A 135 -16.35 4.51 13.06
N TYR A 136 -15.44 4.46 14.03
CA TYR A 136 -15.74 4.52 15.47
C TYR A 136 -16.02 5.94 15.95
N ARG A 137 -15.33 6.96 15.39
CA ARG A 137 -15.59 8.37 15.73
C ARG A 137 -17.02 8.81 15.45
N ARG A 138 -17.62 8.32 14.37
CA ARG A 138 -19.04 8.59 14.06
C ARG A 138 -20.01 8.04 15.10
N ARG A 139 -19.55 7.12 15.95
CA ARG A 139 -20.31 6.54 17.07
C ARG A 139 -19.92 7.15 18.42
N GLY A 140 -19.03 8.14 18.46
CA GLY A 140 -18.46 8.66 19.71
C GLY A 140 -17.59 7.64 20.45
N LEU A 141 -17.08 6.63 19.73
CA LEU A 141 -16.31 5.54 20.31
C LEU A 141 -14.83 5.66 19.94
N ARG A 142 -13.97 5.27 20.89
CA ARG A 142 -12.54 5.03 20.66
C ARG A 142 -12.36 3.82 19.75
N SER A 143 -11.46 3.93 18.79
CA SER A 143 -11.17 2.85 17.85
C SER A 143 -10.42 1.70 18.57
N PRO A 144 -10.94 0.45 18.58
CA PRO A 144 -10.20 -0.70 19.10
C PRO A 144 -8.89 -0.92 18.32
N TYR A 145 -8.85 -0.55 17.03
CA TYR A 145 -7.62 -0.59 16.22
C TYR A 145 -6.47 0.23 16.83
N LEU A 146 -6.78 1.34 17.50
CA LEU A 146 -5.80 2.17 18.19
C LEU A 146 -5.49 1.67 19.60
N TRP A 147 -6.53 1.29 20.36
CA TRP A 147 -6.45 1.27 21.83
C TRP A 147 -6.61 -0.12 22.46
N ALA A 148 -6.89 -1.18 21.69
CA ALA A 148 -7.06 -2.51 22.23
C ALA A 148 -5.81 -3.02 22.99
N GLY A 149 -6.03 -3.68 24.12
CA GLY A 149 -5.01 -4.13 25.08
C GLY A 149 -4.48 -3.03 26.01
N SER A 150 -5.09 -1.86 26.01
CA SER A 150 -4.81 -0.77 26.96
C SER A 150 -5.98 -0.48 27.90
N SER A 151 -5.75 0.34 28.92
CA SER A 151 -6.78 0.91 29.81
C SER A 151 -7.85 1.73 29.10
N LEU A 152 -7.64 2.07 27.82
CA LEU A 152 -8.56 2.87 27.01
C LEU A 152 -9.47 2.01 26.12
N GLN A 153 -9.30 0.68 26.13
CA GLN A 153 -10.17 -0.24 25.41
C GLN A 153 -11.60 -0.17 25.98
N GLN A 154 -12.57 -0.30 25.10
CA GLN A 154 -13.99 -0.36 25.40
C GLN A 154 -14.66 -1.37 24.49
N ALA A 155 -15.80 -1.91 24.92
CA ALA A 155 -16.62 -2.79 24.09
C ALA A 155 -17.15 -2.04 22.86
N GLY A 156 -17.33 -2.76 21.76
CA GLY A 156 -17.81 -2.20 20.51
C GLY A 156 -16.81 -2.36 19.37
N LYS A 157 -17.10 -3.26 18.43
CA LYS A 157 -16.23 -3.57 17.30
C LYS A 157 -17.03 -3.83 16.02
N TYR A 158 -16.51 -3.36 14.89
CA TYR A 158 -16.96 -3.85 13.58
C TYR A 158 -16.39 -5.25 13.36
N ILE A 159 -17.26 -6.27 13.40
CA ILE A 159 -16.89 -7.68 13.23
C ILE A 159 -16.88 -8.10 11.75
N ALA A 160 -17.56 -7.33 10.90
CA ALA A 160 -17.51 -7.39 9.44
C ALA A 160 -17.81 -6.00 8.87
N ASP A 161 -17.66 -5.84 7.56
CA ASP A 161 -17.95 -4.58 6.88
C ASP A 161 -19.39 -4.13 7.14
N GLY A 162 -19.53 -2.97 7.79
CA GLY A 162 -20.83 -2.40 8.18
C GLY A 162 -21.49 -3.07 9.41
N ALA A 163 -20.99 -4.21 9.89
CA ALA A 163 -21.57 -4.96 11.01
C ALA A 163 -20.88 -4.59 12.34
N PHE A 164 -21.49 -3.68 13.10
CA PHE A 164 -21.02 -3.27 14.42
C PHE A 164 -21.69 -4.10 15.52
N ASP A 165 -20.89 -4.75 16.35
CA ASP A 165 -21.33 -5.42 17.57
C ASP A 165 -20.92 -4.57 18.79
N PRO A 166 -21.87 -4.03 19.58
CA PRO A 166 -21.58 -3.22 20.76
C PRO A 166 -20.92 -3.97 21.91
N ASN A 167 -20.99 -5.30 21.92
CA ASN A 167 -20.46 -6.15 23.00
C ASN A 167 -19.14 -6.82 22.61
N ALA A 168 -18.77 -6.78 21.33
CA ALA A 168 -17.54 -7.39 20.86
C ALA A 168 -16.31 -6.66 21.39
N ASP A 169 -15.32 -7.44 21.80
CA ASP A 169 -14.02 -6.98 22.26
C ASP A 169 -12.92 -7.29 21.24
N ASP A 170 -11.92 -6.40 21.12
CA ASP A 170 -10.79 -6.67 20.23
C ASP A 170 -9.67 -7.45 20.94
N ARG A 171 -9.56 -8.72 20.53
CA ARG A 171 -8.52 -9.64 21.00
C ARG A 171 -7.15 -9.31 20.40
N GLN A 172 -7.06 -8.53 19.33
CA GLN A 172 -5.79 -8.16 18.73
C GLN A 172 -5.27 -6.85 19.35
N PRO A 173 -3.95 -6.74 19.64
CA PRO A 173 -3.34 -5.51 20.15
C PRO A 173 -3.60 -4.27 19.30
N GLY A 174 -3.90 -3.14 19.93
CA GLY A 174 -4.03 -1.85 19.29
C GLY A 174 -2.67 -1.24 18.93
N VAL A 175 -2.66 -0.33 17.97
CA VAL A 175 -1.43 0.30 17.46
C VAL A 175 -0.68 1.09 18.54
N MET A 176 -1.38 1.90 19.34
CA MET A 176 -0.75 2.78 20.33
C MET A 176 -0.08 2.02 21.51
N PRO A 177 -0.73 1.03 22.15
CA PRO A 177 -0.06 0.23 23.18
C PRO A 177 1.09 -0.61 22.62
N LEU A 178 1.02 -1.05 21.35
CA LEU A 178 2.15 -1.71 20.69
C LEU A 178 3.36 -0.79 20.52
N ILE A 179 3.16 0.45 20.04
CA ILE A 179 4.25 1.42 19.89
C ILE A 179 4.92 1.69 21.24
N GLN A 180 4.12 1.98 22.27
CA GLN A 180 4.62 2.21 23.63
C GLN A 180 5.45 1.01 24.12
N ARG A 181 4.94 -0.21 23.90
CA ARG A 181 5.59 -1.41 24.42
C ARG A 181 6.83 -1.82 23.65
N VAL A 182 6.82 -1.69 22.33
CA VAL A 182 7.98 -1.94 21.47
C VAL A 182 9.14 -1.03 21.87
N LEU A 183 8.89 0.27 22.04
CA LEU A 183 9.91 1.22 22.47
C LEU A 183 10.46 0.91 23.87
N ALA A 184 9.58 0.50 24.79
CA ALA A 184 10.01 0.10 26.14
C ALA A 184 10.89 -1.16 26.13
N LEU A 185 10.56 -2.16 25.30
CA LEU A 185 11.32 -3.42 25.21
C LEU A 185 12.63 -3.30 24.42
N ASP A 186 12.71 -2.34 23.49
CA ASP A 186 13.92 -2.10 22.68
C ASP A 186 15.06 -1.44 23.48
N GLY A 187 14.76 -0.91 24.67
CA GLY A 187 15.67 -0.10 25.47
C GLY A 187 15.56 1.36 25.04
N ALA A 188 15.08 2.23 25.95
CA ALA A 188 14.69 3.62 25.73
C ALA A 188 15.70 4.45 24.90
N GLY A 189 15.58 4.42 23.58
CA GLY A 189 16.18 5.38 22.66
C GLY A 189 15.09 6.31 22.12
N PRO A 190 15.38 7.60 21.87
CA PRO A 190 14.45 8.49 21.19
C PRO A 190 14.05 7.86 19.85
N LEU A 191 12.79 8.07 19.44
CA LEU A 191 12.35 7.73 18.08
C LEU A 191 13.39 8.30 17.12
N PRO A 192 14.05 7.48 16.28
CA PRO A 192 14.92 8.04 15.26
C PRO A 192 14.07 8.99 14.43
N SER A 193 14.49 10.25 14.36
CA SER A 193 13.87 11.22 13.48
C SER A 193 13.95 10.64 12.07
N PRO A 194 12.82 10.42 11.39
CA PRO A 194 12.85 9.80 10.08
C PRO A 194 13.75 10.64 9.16
N ALA A 195 14.76 10.02 8.56
CA ALA A 195 15.41 10.62 7.41
C ALA A 195 14.30 10.83 6.36
N LEU A 196 14.04 12.09 6.02
CA LEU A 196 13.14 12.40 4.91
C LEU A 196 13.68 11.68 3.68
N PRO A 197 12.86 10.92 2.94
CA PRO A 197 13.31 10.31 1.70
C PRO A 197 13.87 11.41 0.79
N ALA A 198 15.05 11.17 0.21
CA ALA A 198 15.69 12.17 -0.62
C ALA A 198 14.73 12.56 -1.76
N LYS A 199 14.69 13.86 -2.09
CA LYS A 199 13.87 14.40 -3.18
C LYS A 199 14.04 13.59 -4.48
N ALA A 200 15.26 13.14 -4.75
CA ALA A 200 15.60 12.28 -5.89
C ALA A 200 14.85 10.93 -5.88
N ASP A 201 14.65 10.30 -4.72
CA ASP A 201 13.94 9.01 -4.62
C ASP A 201 12.44 9.19 -4.87
N LEU A 202 11.88 10.29 -4.38
CA LEU A 202 10.47 10.67 -4.59
C LEU A 202 10.21 11.04 -6.07
N GLU A 203 11.09 11.82 -6.67
CA GLU A 203 10.99 12.25 -8.08
C GLU A 203 11.23 11.09 -9.04
N ALA A 204 12.22 10.23 -8.75
CA ALA A 204 12.45 9.03 -9.55
C ALA A 204 11.28 8.04 -9.44
N GLY A 205 10.61 7.96 -8.28
CA GLY A 205 9.38 7.17 -8.11
C GLY A 205 8.21 7.74 -8.91
N ALA A 206 8.01 9.05 -8.86
CA ALA A 206 6.93 9.74 -9.59
C ALA A 206 7.13 9.71 -11.12
N ALA A 207 8.35 9.94 -11.59
CA ALA A 207 8.70 9.88 -13.01
C ALA A 207 8.52 8.47 -13.59
N ARG A 208 8.86 7.42 -12.80
CA ARG A 208 8.60 6.02 -13.17
C ARG A 208 7.10 5.72 -13.28
N ALA A 209 6.29 6.22 -12.35
CA ALA A 209 4.83 6.07 -12.40
C ALA A 209 4.20 6.78 -13.61
N ALA A 210 4.67 7.98 -13.95
CA ALA A 210 4.21 8.74 -15.11
C ALA A 210 4.56 8.06 -16.45
N ALA A 211 5.80 7.55 -16.57
CA ALA A 211 6.23 6.82 -17.77
C ALA A 211 5.44 5.52 -17.99
N GLN A 212 4.99 4.87 -16.91
CA GLN A 212 4.18 3.66 -17.00
C GLN A 212 2.74 3.94 -17.45
N ALA A 213 2.13 5.03 -16.97
CA ALA A 213 0.81 5.45 -17.43
C ALA A 213 0.78 5.77 -18.95
N GLN A 214 1.88 6.29 -19.49
CA GLN A 214 2.03 6.53 -20.93
C GLN A 214 2.22 5.23 -21.73
N ARG A 215 3.00 4.27 -21.20
CA ARG A 215 3.26 2.98 -21.87
C ARG A 215 2.07 2.03 -21.85
N THR A 216 1.25 2.03 -20.80
CA THR A 216 0.01 1.23 -20.78
C THR A 216 -1.05 1.79 -21.73
N GLY A 217 -1.06 3.11 -21.97
CA GLY A 217 -1.86 3.73 -23.02
C GLY A 217 -1.37 3.41 -24.44
N ALA A 218 -0.04 3.36 -24.65
CA ALA A 218 0.55 3.05 -25.95
C ALA A 218 0.56 1.54 -26.28
N GLY A 219 0.77 0.67 -25.28
CA GLY A 219 0.80 -0.79 -25.45
C GLY A 219 -0.55 -1.41 -25.80
N ALA A 220 -1.65 -0.78 -25.35
CA ALA A 220 -3.00 -1.16 -25.77
C ALA A 220 -3.26 -0.81 -27.25
N ALA A 221 -2.55 0.18 -27.83
CA ALA A 221 -2.67 0.55 -29.23
C ALA A 221 -1.78 -0.31 -30.16
N THR A 222 -0.64 -0.81 -29.68
CA THR A 222 0.27 -1.64 -30.49
C THR A 222 -0.03 -3.14 -30.43
N ALA A 223 -0.61 -3.66 -29.34
CA ALA A 223 -0.97 -5.08 -29.24
C ALA A 223 -2.11 -5.51 -30.17
N GLY A 224 -2.85 -4.56 -30.77
CA GLY A 224 -3.87 -4.85 -31.78
C GLY A 224 -3.33 -5.09 -33.19
N ALA A 225 -2.02 -4.91 -33.45
CA ALA A 225 -1.49 -4.80 -34.81
C ALA A 225 -0.36 -5.79 -35.19
N GLY A 226 0.03 -6.75 -34.36
CA GLY A 226 1.10 -7.66 -34.79
C GLY A 226 1.33 -8.87 -33.91
N ALA A 227 0.80 -10.02 -34.34
CA ALA A 227 1.38 -11.33 -34.05
C ALA A 227 0.83 -12.35 -35.05
N GLY A 228 1.66 -12.83 -35.97
CA GLY A 228 1.24 -13.90 -36.87
C GLY A 228 2.22 -14.28 -37.97
N GLY A 229 3.37 -14.86 -37.59
CA GLY A 229 4.07 -15.84 -38.41
C GLY A 229 5.21 -15.33 -39.29
N VAL A 230 6.40 -15.89 -39.05
CA VAL A 230 7.43 -16.35 -40.00
C VAL A 230 8.75 -16.28 -39.25
N GLU A 231 9.19 -17.43 -38.73
CA GLU A 231 10.60 -17.86 -38.61
C GLU A 231 10.74 -18.94 -37.53
N THR A 232 10.48 -20.21 -37.90
CA THR A 232 11.18 -21.37 -37.34
C THR A 232 10.92 -22.61 -38.20
N VAL A 233 11.50 -22.68 -39.42
CA VAL A 233 11.84 -23.97 -40.05
C VAL A 233 13.12 -23.77 -40.86
N ARG A 234 14.26 -23.86 -40.18
CA ARG A 234 15.55 -24.15 -40.83
C ARG A 234 16.44 -24.90 -39.84
N GLN A 235 16.21 -26.20 -39.72
CA GLN A 235 17.22 -27.27 -39.51
C GLN A 235 16.58 -28.53 -38.92
N ALA A 236 16.18 -29.43 -39.80
CA ALA A 236 16.21 -30.89 -39.64
C ALA A 236 16.12 -31.38 -41.10
N GLY A 237 17.21 -31.74 -41.75
CA GLY A 237 18.07 -32.86 -41.37
C GLY A 237 17.63 -34.03 -42.23
N ASP A 238 18.36 -34.25 -43.31
CA ASP A 238 18.19 -35.37 -44.23
C ASP A 238 18.14 -36.72 -43.49
N THR A 239 17.50 -37.69 -44.15
CA THR A 239 17.36 -39.12 -43.82
C THR A 239 16.12 -39.53 -43.00
N ALA A 240 15.03 -39.85 -43.70
CA ALA A 240 14.21 -41.04 -43.42
C ALA A 240 13.29 -41.37 -44.60
N SER A 241 13.17 -42.66 -44.86
CA SER A 241 12.58 -43.34 -45.99
C SER A 241 11.06 -43.16 -46.13
N ALA A 242 10.54 -43.55 -47.30
CA ALA A 242 9.12 -43.59 -47.65
C ALA A 242 8.22 -44.27 -46.60
N GLU A 243 6.96 -43.79 -46.54
CA GLU A 243 5.77 -44.26 -45.79
C GLU A 243 5.43 -43.56 -44.45
N ALA A 244 4.65 -42.47 -44.52
CA ALA A 244 3.56 -42.13 -43.57
C ALA A 244 2.83 -40.84 -44.01
N VAL A 245 1.69 -40.94 -44.70
CA VAL A 245 0.75 -39.82 -44.82
C VAL A 245 -0.11 -39.82 -43.56
N ALA A 246 0.23 -38.96 -42.59
CA ALA A 246 -0.63 -38.71 -41.44
C ALA A 246 -1.87 -37.92 -41.89
N GLY A 247 -3.06 -38.48 -41.65
CA GLY A 247 -4.33 -37.80 -41.95
C GLY A 247 -4.48 -36.53 -41.12
N VAL A 248 -5.06 -35.49 -41.72
CA VAL A 248 -5.42 -34.23 -41.04
C VAL A 248 -6.48 -34.52 -39.97
N ASP A 249 -6.20 -34.15 -38.72
CA ASP A 249 -7.17 -34.19 -37.63
C ASP A 249 -8.14 -33.01 -37.72
N TRP A 250 -9.25 -33.23 -38.43
CA TRP A 250 -10.32 -32.25 -38.62
C TRP A 250 -11.02 -31.84 -37.31
N MET A 251 -10.92 -32.65 -36.24
CA MET A 251 -11.55 -32.34 -34.96
C MET A 251 -10.75 -31.28 -34.20
N ALA A 252 -9.42 -31.35 -34.22
CA ALA A 252 -8.55 -30.33 -33.65
C ALA A 252 -8.72 -28.96 -34.35
N LEU A 253 -8.89 -28.96 -35.68
CA LEU A 253 -9.20 -27.75 -36.45
C LEU A 253 -10.57 -27.16 -36.10
N GLY A 254 -11.59 -28.01 -35.88
CA GLY A 254 -12.91 -27.55 -35.47
C GLY A 254 -12.91 -26.87 -34.09
N LEU A 255 -12.21 -27.45 -33.11
CA LEU A 255 -12.15 -26.92 -31.74
C LEU A 255 -11.40 -25.58 -31.65
N THR A 256 -10.31 -25.44 -32.42
CA THR A 256 -9.54 -24.19 -32.47
C THR A 256 -10.33 -23.05 -33.11
N ALA A 257 -11.08 -23.33 -34.19
CA ALA A 257 -11.97 -22.35 -34.81
C ALA A 257 -13.08 -21.88 -33.84
N ALA A 258 -13.68 -22.80 -33.09
CA ALA A 258 -14.71 -22.47 -32.10
C ALA A 258 -14.17 -21.59 -30.95
N ALA A 259 -12.95 -21.87 -30.46
CA ALA A 259 -12.31 -21.07 -29.42
C ALA A 259 -12.03 -19.63 -29.88
N LEU A 260 -11.57 -19.45 -31.12
CA LEU A 260 -11.35 -18.13 -31.71
C LEU A 260 -12.66 -17.34 -31.84
N ALA A 261 -13.75 -17.99 -32.26
CA ALA A 261 -15.06 -17.35 -32.36
C ALA A 261 -15.57 -16.84 -31.00
N LEU A 262 -15.39 -17.62 -29.93
CA LEU A 262 -15.77 -17.21 -28.57
C LEU A 262 -14.94 -16.03 -28.05
N LEU A 263 -13.64 -16.01 -28.35
CA LEU A 263 -12.77 -14.89 -27.98
C LEU A 263 -13.20 -13.59 -28.67
N VAL A 264 -13.50 -13.66 -29.97
CA VAL A 264 -13.98 -12.50 -30.74
C VAL A 264 -15.31 -11.99 -30.17
N LEU A 265 -16.24 -12.89 -29.81
CA LEU A 265 -17.52 -12.52 -29.20
C LEU A 265 -17.32 -11.84 -27.83
N ALA A 266 -16.42 -12.35 -26.99
CA ALA A 266 -16.11 -11.76 -25.69
C ALA A 266 -15.54 -10.34 -25.83
N LEU A 267 -14.62 -10.14 -26.78
CA LEU A 267 -14.05 -8.81 -27.09
C LEU A 267 -15.12 -7.85 -27.61
N TRP A 268 -16.03 -8.32 -28.46
CA TRP A 268 -17.15 -7.52 -28.97
C TRP A 268 -18.13 -7.12 -27.86
N LEU A 269 -18.46 -8.03 -26.94
CA LEU A 269 -19.32 -7.73 -25.78
C LEU A 269 -18.65 -6.73 -24.83
N ALA A 270 -17.35 -6.88 -24.57
CA ALA A 270 -16.58 -5.95 -23.76
C ALA A 270 -16.56 -4.53 -24.39
N TRP A 271 -16.40 -4.45 -25.71
CA TRP A 271 -16.48 -3.19 -26.45
C TRP A 271 -17.89 -2.58 -26.40
N ARG A 272 -18.94 -3.38 -26.67
CA ARG A 272 -20.34 -2.94 -26.65
C ARG A 272 -20.81 -2.47 -25.28
N SER A 273 -20.27 -3.02 -24.19
CA SER A 273 -20.58 -2.62 -22.81
C SER A 273 -20.18 -1.18 -22.47
N GLY A 274 -19.36 -0.53 -23.30
CA GLY A 274 -18.89 0.84 -23.07
C GLY A 274 -17.93 1.00 -21.89
N TRP A 275 -17.41 -0.11 -21.35
CA TRP A 275 -16.48 -0.13 -20.21
C TRP A 275 -15.27 0.78 -20.43
N HIS A 276 -14.71 0.78 -21.64
CA HIS A 276 -13.58 1.63 -22.04
C HIS A 276 -13.90 3.14 -21.91
N ARG A 277 -15.13 3.57 -22.21
CA ARG A 277 -15.54 4.98 -22.08
C ARG A 277 -15.64 5.41 -20.61
N ARG A 278 -16.15 4.53 -19.74
CA ARG A 278 -16.23 4.78 -18.29
C ARG A 278 -14.84 4.82 -17.64
N ALA A 279 -13.96 3.89 -18.02
CA ALA A 279 -12.57 3.87 -17.56
C ALA A 279 -11.79 5.12 -18.02
N ALA A 280 -11.96 5.53 -19.28
CA ALA A 280 -11.35 6.75 -19.81
C ALA A 280 -11.85 8.02 -19.10
N ALA A 281 -13.15 8.11 -18.79
CA ALA A 281 -13.71 9.24 -18.04
C ALA A 281 -13.16 9.32 -16.60
N ALA A 282 -13.01 8.17 -15.93
CA ALA A 282 -12.42 8.09 -14.58
C ALA A 282 -10.92 8.46 -14.58
N LEU A 283 -10.18 8.05 -15.60
CA LEU A 283 -8.78 8.42 -15.78
C LEU A 283 -8.63 9.92 -16.09
N GLY A 284 -9.46 10.48 -16.97
CA GLY A 284 -9.44 11.90 -17.28
C GLY A 284 -9.74 12.79 -16.07
N THR A 285 -10.69 12.37 -15.21
CA THR A 285 -10.96 13.10 -13.96
C THR A 285 -9.80 13.02 -12.97
N ALA A 286 -9.13 11.86 -12.87
CA ALA A 286 -7.94 11.70 -12.03
C ALA A 286 -6.75 12.54 -12.52
N VAL A 287 -6.50 12.58 -13.83
CA VAL A 287 -5.46 13.41 -14.45
C VAL A 287 -5.73 14.89 -14.23
N ALA A 288 -6.95 15.36 -14.48
CA ALA A 288 -7.32 16.76 -14.24
C ALA A 288 -7.17 17.16 -12.76
N HIS A 289 -7.39 16.22 -11.83
CA HIS A 289 -7.16 16.47 -10.40
C HIS A 289 -5.66 16.56 -10.07
N ALA A 290 -4.82 15.71 -10.68
CA ALA A 290 -3.37 15.75 -10.52
C ALA A 290 -2.75 17.04 -11.09
N GLU A 291 -3.23 17.50 -12.25
CA GLU A 291 -2.76 18.74 -12.89
C GLU A 291 -3.15 19.99 -12.08
N ARG A 292 -4.40 20.07 -11.60
CA ARG A 292 -4.83 21.13 -10.68
C ARG A 292 -3.95 21.19 -9.44
N TRP A 293 -3.63 20.02 -8.88
CA TRP A 293 -2.78 19.92 -7.68
C TRP A 293 -1.33 20.33 -7.95
N ALA A 294 -0.78 19.99 -9.12
CA ALA A 294 0.56 20.43 -9.52
C ALA A 294 0.63 21.96 -9.67
N ALA A 295 -0.42 22.58 -10.23
CA ALA A 295 -0.54 24.03 -10.34
C ALA A 295 -0.69 24.72 -8.98
N GLU A 296 -1.43 24.15 -8.04
CA GLU A 296 -1.54 24.65 -6.66
C GLU A 296 -0.21 24.56 -5.91
N ARG A 297 0.51 23.44 -6.06
CA ARG A 297 1.83 23.25 -5.43
C ARG A 297 2.88 24.26 -5.92
N ALA A 298 2.84 24.62 -7.20
CA ALA A 298 3.75 25.63 -7.76
C ALA A 298 3.51 27.04 -7.21
N ARG A 299 2.35 27.29 -6.57
CA ARG A 299 2.00 28.58 -5.94
C ARG A 299 2.33 28.63 -4.45
N LEU A 300 2.69 27.50 -3.84
CA LEU A 300 3.10 27.48 -2.43
C LEU A 300 4.53 28.02 -2.31
N PRO A 301 4.81 28.88 -1.33
CA PRO A 301 6.17 29.34 -1.08
C PRO A 301 7.08 28.14 -0.79
N ALA A 302 8.34 28.21 -1.26
CA ALA A 302 9.36 27.25 -0.88
C ALA A 302 9.47 27.22 0.66
N PRO A 303 9.70 26.05 1.27
CA PRO A 303 9.83 25.95 2.72
C PRO A 303 10.99 26.85 3.16
N ALA A 304 10.67 27.85 4.00
CA ALA A 304 11.66 28.78 4.53
C ALA A 304 12.71 28.00 5.34
N ASP A 305 13.97 28.34 5.12
CA ASP A 305 15.14 27.84 5.82
C ASP A 305 14.98 28.20 7.31
N ALA A 306 14.45 27.28 8.10
CA ALA A 306 14.08 27.51 9.49
C ALA A 306 15.31 27.40 10.41
N GLU A 307 16.30 28.25 10.21
CA GLU A 307 17.30 28.59 11.23
C GLU A 307 17.07 30.06 11.64
N GLY A 308 16.35 30.30 12.75
CA GLY A 308 16.42 31.60 13.43
C GLY A 308 15.18 32.25 14.03
N ALA A 309 14.00 31.61 14.11
CA ALA A 309 12.78 32.33 14.56
C ALA A 309 11.90 31.59 15.59
N TRP A 310 12.48 31.08 16.69
CA TRP A 310 11.72 30.56 17.83
C TRP A 310 12.15 31.10 19.20
N THR A 311 12.86 32.22 19.24
CA THR A 311 13.05 32.99 20.48
C THR A 311 12.16 34.23 20.46
N GLN A 312 11.34 34.35 21.51
CA GLN A 312 10.32 35.39 21.76
C GLN A 312 8.99 35.07 21.07
N ILE A 313 7.88 34.83 21.77
CA ILE A 313 7.26 35.69 22.77
C ILE A 313 6.57 34.83 23.85
N ALA A 314 6.94 35.08 25.10
CA ALA A 314 6.13 34.78 26.26
C ALA A 314 5.91 36.10 27.01
N ILE A 315 4.70 36.67 26.87
CA ILE A 315 3.98 37.46 27.87
C ILE A 315 2.51 37.09 27.70
#